data_AF-A0AA37GFW0-F1
#
_entry.id   AF-A0AA37GFW0-F1
#
_cell.length_a   1.000
_cell.length_b   1.000
_cell.length_c   1.000
_cell.angle_alpha   90.00
_cell.angle_beta   90.00
_cell.angle_gamma   90.00
#
_symmetry.space_group_name_H-M   'P 1'
#
loop_
_entity.id
_entity.type
_entity.pdbx_description
1 polymer ?
#
loop_
_entity_poly.entity_id
_entity_poly.type
_entity_poly.pdbx_seq_one_letter_code
_entity_poly.pdbx_strand_id
1 'polypeptide(L)'
;MGATGLTLFGLTAFVMAQQFPGNFPGNGNGNGNDNGNGNGFGNGNGGNGFGGGNFNNFVGFNIQEAMHTRRIHGILGTIAFVIVFPIGSIAMRIIPGRFSWVLHALIQMAGFVLYIAAAALGIKLTQEVRFGGTSLYEISTINFHPIIGLVILAIFFFQPIFGYIHHVQFKKYGARQIWSHIHLIIGRLLIPLGIINGGLGLYISNSPKEFKIAYAILAAVFGIAWIFVAVISESRRSRQPAVVVVEEHKLVRRSRGRQSGSRGSSVSDPKI
;
A
#
# COMPACT_ATOMS: atom_id res chain seq x y z
N MET A 1 2.03 -6.95 -35.21
CA MET A 1 2.06 -5.84 -34.22
C MET A 1 1.74 -6.45 -32.85
N GLY A 2 2.68 -7.08 -32.14
CA GLY A 2 3.91 -6.52 -31.60
C GLY A 2 3.74 -6.28 -30.10
N ALA A 3 3.34 -7.30 -29.33
CA ALA A 3 3.14 -7.21 -27.87
C ALA A 3 4.47 -7.45 -27.13
N THR A 4 5.45 -6.60 -27.42
CA THR A 4 6.72 -6.48 -26.71
C THR A 4 6.77 -5.07 -26.14
N GLY A 5 6.33 -4.89 -24.90
CA GLY A 5 6.33 -3.56 -24.32
C GLY A 5 5.63 -3.48 -22.97
N LEU A 6 6.15 -4.20 -21.97
CA LEU A 6 5.99 -3.84 -20.54
C LEU A 6 6.80 -4.78 -19.62
N THR A 7 8.00 -5.16 -20.05
CA THR A 7 8.98 -5.94 -19.26
C THR A 7 10.23 -5.13 -18.92
N LEU A 8 10.09 -3.81 -18.73
CA LEU A 8 11.19 -2.98 -18.26
C LEU A 8 10.67 -2.03 -17.18
N PHE A 9 11.52 -1.77 -16.18
CA PHE A 9 11.26 -1.07 -14.91
C PHE A 9 10.82 -1.94 -13.73
N GLY A 10 11.65 -2.95 -13.44
CA GLY A 10 11.76 -3.52 -12.10
C GLY A 10 13.23 -3.61 -11.73
N LEU A 11 13.87 -2.48 -11.40
CA LEU A 11 15.23 -2.43 -10.82
C LEU A 11 15.64 -1.00 -10.43
N THR A 12 14.92 -0.34 -9.51
CA THR A 12 15.41 0.90 -8.85
C THR A 12 14.82 1.06 -7.44
N ALA A 13 14.94 0.02 -6.60
CA ALA A 13 14.60 0.11 -5.18
C ALA A 13 15.59 -0.65 -4.29
N PHE A 14 16.84 -0.75 -4.75
CA PHE A 14 17.97 -1.17 -3.92
C PHE A 14 19.02 -0.07 -4.08
N VAL A 15 19.55 0.39 -2.94
CA VAL A 15 20.53 1.49 -2.82
C VAL A 15 19.94 2.89 -2.97
N MET A 16 19.25 3.40 -1.96
CA MET A 16 19.21 4.86 -1.67
C MET A 16 19.04 5.18 -0.16
N ALA A 17 19.26 4.19 0.73
CA ALA A 17 19.14 4.41 2.18
C ALA A 17 20.47 4.73 2.88
N GLN A 18 21.60 4.83 2.16
CA GLN A 18 22.93 4.94 2.77
C GLN A 18 23.73 6.21 2.48
N GLN A 19 23.29 7.13 1.63
CA GLN A 19 24.09 8.32 1.33
C GLN A 19 23.24 9.56 1.12
N PHE A 20 22.93 10.26 2.21
CA PHE A 20 22.68 11.70 2.15
C PHE A 20 23.33 12.37 3.38
N PRO A 21 24.45 13.09 3.19
CA PRO A 21 25.08 13.87 4.25
C PRO A 21 24.26 15.15 4.47
N GLY A 22 23.65 15.25 5.63
CA GLY A 22 22.85 16.41 6.03
C GLY A 22 22.97 16.59 7.54
N ASN A 23 24.07 17.22 7.96
CA ASN A 23 24.30 17.61 9.33
C ASN A 23 23.35 18.78 9.65
N PHE A 24 22.22 18.51 10.31
CA PHE A 24 21.37 19.55 10.90
C PHE A 24 21.56 19.54 12.42
N PRO A 25 21.76 20.71 13.05
CA PRO A 25 22.06 20.81 14.47
C PRO A 25 20.80 20.55 15.30
N GLY A 26 20.62 19.30 15.72
CA GLY A 26 19.62 18.87 16.69
C GLY A 26 20.32 18.38 17.96
N ASN A 27 20.56 19.32 18.88
CA ASN A 27 21.05 19.09 20.23
C ASN A 27 20.17 18.07 20.99
N GLY A 28 20.80 17.13 21.70
CA GLY A 28 20.12 16.30 22.71
C GLY A 28 20.38 14.80 22.59
N ASN A 29 21.55 14.38 23.08
CA ASN A 29 21.84 12.99 23.45
C ASN A 29 20.87 12.55 24.57
N GLY A 30 20.13 11.46 24.35
CA GLY A 30 19.18 10.92 25.32
C GLY A 30 19.20 9.40 25.30
N ASN A 31 20.21 8.84 25.96
CA ASN A 31 20.24 7.42 26.33
C ASN A 31 19.14 7.19 27.36
N GLY A 32 18.23 6.25 27.11
CA GLY A 32 17.06 6.02 27.95
C GLY A 32 16.57 4.59 27.82
N ASN A 33 17.35 3.66 28.36
CA ASN A 33 16.84 2.43 28.94
C ASN A 33 15.77 2.80 29.97
N ASP A 34 14.64 2.10 30.04
CA ASP A 34 14.21 1.49 31.31
C ASP A 34 12.90 0.69 31.18
N ASN A 35 13.01 -0.49 31.78
CA ASN A 35 11.99 -1.46 32.12
C ASN A 35 10.95 -0.87 33.08
N GLY A 36 9.75 -1.43 33.03
CA GLY A 36 8.65 -1.04 33.88
C GLY A 36 8.74 -1.45 35.36
N ASN A 37 7.63 -1.10 36.02
CA ASN A 37 7.09 -1.55 37.31
C ASN A 37 7.28 -0.60 38.50
N GLY A 38 6.16 -0.34 39.20
CA GLY A 38 6.16 0.00 40.63
C GLY A 38 5.45 1.30 41.02
N ASN A 39 4.29 1.16 41.67
CA ASN A 39 3.55 2.19 42.39
C ASN A 39 4.40 2.91 43.45
N GLY A 40 4.13 4.21 43.67
CA GLY A 40 4.66 4.94 44.83
C GLY A 40 3.96 6.28 45.03
N PHE A 41 3.00 6.33 45.95
CA PHE A 41 2.49 7.57 46.53
C PHE A 41 3.59 8.21 47.39
N GLY A 42 3.83 9.51 47.21
CA GLY A 42 4.79 10.27 48.03
C GLY A 42 4.52 11.77 47.94
N ASN A 43 3.82 12.29 48.93
CA ASN A 43 3.66 13.72 49.19
C ASN A 43 4.96 14.26 49.81
N GLY A 44 5.52 15.33 49.24
CA GLY A 44 6.70 16.02 49.76
C GLY A 44 6.77 17.43 49.22
N ASN A 45 6.48 18.41 50.09
CA ASN A 45 6.59 19.84 49.81
C ASN A 45 7.97 20.35 50.25
N GLY A 46 8.65 21.13 49.39
CA GLY A 46 9.76 21.98 49.79
C GLY A 46 10.88 22.15 48.74
N GLY A 47 11.07 23.38 48.25
CA GLY A 47 12.37 23.86 47.74
C GLY A 47 12.36 24.59 46.40
N ASN A 48 12.56 25.91 46.46
CA ASN A 48 12.67 26.87 45.35
C ASN A 48 13.66 26.48 44.24
N GLY A 49 13.27 26.71 42.97
CA GLY A 49 14.21 26.78 41.84
C GLY A 49 13.55 26.65 40.49
N PHE A 50 13.36 27.77 39.78
CA PHE A 50 12.88 27.87 38.39
C PHE A 50 11.55 27.17 38.14
N GLY A 51 10.46 27.95 38.26
CA GLY A 51 9.12 27.52 37.90
C GLY A 51 9.12 26.92 36.50
N GLY A 52 9.01 25.59 36.45
CA GLY A 52 8.65 24.83 35.26
C GLY A 52 7.23 25.21 34.87
N GLY A 53 7.07 26.40 34.29
CA GLY A 53 5.88 26.78 33.59
C GLY A 53 5.62 25.70 32.56
N ASN A 54 4.42 25.11 32.63
CA ASN A 54 3.94 24.06 31.74
C ASN A 54 4.40 24.37 30.30
N PHE A 55 5.44 23.71 29.79
CA PHE A 55 6.07 24.02 28.50
C PHE A 55 5.03 23.96 27.36
N ASN A 56 3.98 23.17 27.55
CA ASN A 56 2.79 23.09 26.70
C ASN A 56 2.05 24.44 26.52
N ASN A 57 2.06 25.32 27.54
CA ASN A 57 1.46 26.66 27.46
C ASN A 57 2.32 27.65 26.65
N PHE A 58 3.61 27.36 26.43
CA PHE A 58 4.52 28.22 25.65
C PHE A 58 4.44 27.91 24.14
N VAL A 59 4.32 26.64 23.75
CA VAL A 59 4.24 26.21 22.34
C VAL A 59 2.82 26.16 21.76
N GLY A 60 1.78 26.36 22.59
CA GLY A 60 0.39 26.46 22.11
C GLY A 60 -0.27 25.14 21.69
N PHE A 61 0.35 23.97 21.99
CA PHE A 61 -0.22 22.64 21.77
C PHE A 61 0.35 21.62 22.76
N ASN A 62 -0.35 20.50 22.97
CA ASN A 62 0.09 19.43 23.88
C ASN A 62 1.16 18.55 23.20
N ILE A 63 2.42 18.72 23.62
CA ILE A 63 3.58 18.04 23.02
C ILE A 63 3.45 16.51 23.18
N GLN A 64 2.97 16.05 24.34
CA GLN A 64 2.91 14.62 24.64
C GLN A 64 1.84 13.91 23.80
N GLU A 65 0.70 14.57 23.58
CA GLU A 65 -0.35 14.08 22.69
C GLU A 65 0.12 14.04 21.23
N ALA A 66 0.82 15.07 20.76
CA ALA A 66 1.36 15.11 19.41
C ALA A 66 2.40 14.00 19.17
N MET A 67 3.30 13.76 20.13
CA MET A 67 4.29 12.68 20.03
C MET A 67 3.64 11.30 20.04
N HIS A 68 2.59 11.09 20.84
CA HIS A 68 1.85 9.84 20.87
C HIS A 68 1.09 9.59 19.55
N THR A 69 0.37 10.60 19.06
CA THR A 69 -0.38 10.56 17.80
C THR A 69 0.54 10.24 16.62
N ARG A 70 1.72 10.88 16.57
CA ARG A 70 2.75 10.63 15.56
C ARG A 70 3.28 9.20 15.57
N ARG A 71 3.49 8.63 16.75
CA ARG A 71 3.93 7.23 16.87
C ARG A 71 2.86 6.28 16.34
N ILE A 72 1.59 6.48 16.71
CA ILE A 72 0.48 5.66 16.23
C ILE A 72 0.32 5.78 14.71
N HIS A 73 0.35 7.00 14.17
CA HIS A 73 0.32 7.24 12.72
C HIS A 73 1.37 6.41 11.98
N GLY A 74 2.63 6.46 12.42
CA GLY A 74 3.73 5.73 11.82
C GLY A 74 3.58 4.21 11.91
N ILE A 75 3.11 3.69 13.06
CA ILE A 75 2.86 2.26 13.26
C ILE A 75 1.75 1.77 12.33
N LEU A 76 0.60 2.46 12.29
CA LEU A 76 -0.53 2.09 11.43
C LEU A 76 -0.16 2.13 9.95
N GLY A 77 0.55 3.18 9.52
CA GLY A 77 1.05 3.31 8.15
C GLY A 77 2.02 2.18 7.77
N THR A 78 2.92 1.81 8.68
CA THR A 78 3.86 0.69 8.48
C THR A 78 3.12 -0.64 8.35
N ILE A 79 2.18 -0.94 9.26
CA ILE A 79 1.40 -2.18 9.20
C ILE A 79 0.62 -2.24 7.87
N ALA A 80 -0.01 -1.14 7.46
CA ALA A 80 -0.77 -1.09 6.21
C ALA A 80 0.11 -1.36 4.97
N PHE A 81 1.17 -0.56 4.76
CA PHE A 81 1.97 -0.59 3.53
C PHE A 81 3.06 -1.63 3.47
N VAL A 82 3.72 -1.91 4.59
CA VAL A 82 4.85 -2.84 4.62
C VAL A 82 4.36 -4.28 4.76
N ILE A 83 3.25 -4.50 5.45
CA ILE A 83 2.80 -5.85 5.81
C ILE A 83 1.51 -6.21 5.07
N VAL A 84 0.41 -5.50 5.35
CA VAL A 84 -0.94 -5.93 4.94
C VAL A 84 -1.14 -5.88 3.43
N PHE A 85 -0.83 -4.75 2.76
CA PHE A 85 -1.02 -4.64 1.31
C PHE A 85 -0.16 -5.63 0.50
N PRO A 86 1.14 -5.83 0.81
CA PRO A 86 1.95 -6.87 0.18
C PRO A 86 1.37 -8.27 0.37
N ILE A 87 0.96 -8.63 1.60
CA ILE A 87 0.34 -9.94 1.89
C ILE A 87 -0.94 -10.13 1.08
N GLY A 88 -1.83 -9.12 1.05
CA GLY A 88 -3.06 -9.17 0.27
C GLY A 88 -2.79 -9.38 -1.23
N SER A 89 -1.75 -8.75 -1.77
CA SER A 89 -1.32 -8.93 -3.16
C SER A 89 -0.72 -10.31 -3.43
N ILE A 90 0.06 -10.86 -2.48
CA ILE A 90 0.64 -12.22 -2.55
C ILE A 90 -0.46 -13.29 -2.49
N ALA A 91 -1.49 -13.11 -1.66
CA ALA A 91 -2.57 -14.07 -1.45
C ALA A 91 -3.24 -14.50 -2.77
N MET A 92 -3.48 -13.54 -3.68
CA MET A 92 -4.03 -13.81 -5.03
C MET A 92 -3.18 -14.75 -5.89
N ARG A 93 -1.88 -14.84 -5.61
CA ARG A 93 -0.91 -15.57 -6.43
C ARG A 93 -0.63 -16.97 -5.89
N ILE A 94 -0.75 -17.17 -4.58
CA ILE A 94 -0.44 -18.43 -3.91
C ILE A 94 -1.70 -19.29 -3.72
N ILE A 95 -2.83 -18.68 -3.37
CA ILE A 95 -4.04 -19.42 -3.02
C ILE A 95 -4.85 -19.72 -4.28
N PRO A 96 -5.01 -21.00 -4.66
CA PRO A 96 -5.83 -21.36 -5.81
C PRO A 96 -7.32 -21.33 -5.46
N GLY A 97 -8.15 -21.05 -6.47
CA GLY A 97 -9.59 -21.23 -6.40
C GLY A 97 -10.40 -19.97 -6.03
N ARG A 98 -11.71 -20.17 -5.89
CA ARG A 98 -12.72 -19.11 -5.72
C ARG A 98 -12.61 -18.29 -4.44
N PHE A 99 -11.88 -18.77 -3.43
CA PHE A 99 -11.68 -18.06 -2.17
C PHE A 99 -10.57 -17.01 -2.23
N SER A 100 -9.67 -17.12 -3.21
CA SER A 100 -8.51 -16.25 -3.36
C SER A 100 -8.88 -14.77 -3.47
N TRP A 101 -9.90 -14.44 -4.27
CA TRP A 101 -10.36 -13.05 -4.44
C TRP A 101 -11.03 -12.49 -3.19
N VAL A 102 -11.77 -13.32 -2.44
CA VAL A 102 -12.43 -12.89 -1.18
C VAL A 102 -11.36 -12.56 -0.15
N LEU A 103 -10.37 -13.44 0.01
CA LEU A 103 -9.28 -13.22 0.95
C LEU A 103 -8.47 -11.98 0.56
N HIS A 104 -8.18 -11.79 -0.72
CA HIS A 104 -7.57 -10.57 -1.22
C HIS A 104 -8.39 -9.34 -0.85
N ALA A 105 -9.68 -9.32 -1.18
CA ALA A 105 -10.55 -8.19 -0.88
C ALA A 105 -10.57 -7.89 0.62
N LEU A 106 -10.71 -8.90 1.48
CA LEU A 106 -10.72 -8.74 2.93
C LEU A 106 -9.41 -8.16 3.46
N ILE A 107 -8.27 -8.71 3.06
CA ILE A 107 -6.96 -8.22 3.51
C ILE A 107 -6.72 -6.79 3.00
N GLN A 108 -7.07 -6.50 1.73
CA GLN A 108 -6.92 -5.15 1.18
C GLN A 108 -7.84 -4.14 1.88
N MET A 109 -9.08 -4.52 2.22
CA MET A 109 -9.98 -3.64 2.96
C MET A 109 -9.49 -3.40 4.39
N ALA A 110 -8.93 -4.41 5.07
CA ALA A 110 -8.30 -4.23 6.38
C ALA A 110 -7.11 -3.26 6.30
N GLY A 111 -6.24 -3.42 5.30
CA GLY A 111 -5.13 -2.48 5.05
C GLY A 111 -5.61 -1.07 4.73
N PHE A 112 -6.71 -0.94 3.98
CA PHE A 112 -7.30 0.33 3.63
C PHE A 112 -7.86 1.08 4.85
N VAL A 113 -8.56 0.37 5.75
CA VAL A 113 -9.05 0.96 7.01
C VAL A 113 -7.88 1.43 7.89
N LEU A 114 -6.83 0.61 8.02
CA LEU A 114 -5.61 0.99 8.74
C LEU A 114 -4.96 2.23 8.13
N TYR A 115 -4.94 2.33 6.80
CA TYR A 115 -4.36 3.48 6.13
C TYR A 115 -5.20 4.75 6.28
N ILE A 116 -6.53 4.66 6.23
CA ILE A 116 -7.42 5.79 6.53
C ILE A 116 -7.18 6.28 7.96
N ALA A 117 -7.09 5.37 8.93
CA ALA A 117 -6.81 5.73 10.32
C ALA A 117 -5.43 6.41 10.45
N ALA A 118 -4.39 5.87 9.80
CA ALA A 118 -3.09 6.51 9.75
C ALA A 118 -3.18 7.92 9.14
N ALA A 119 -3.83 8.09 7.98
CA ALA A 119 -3.97 9.37 7.32
C ALA A 119 -4.74 10.39 8.17
N ALA A 120 -5.81 9.98 8.84
CA ALA A 120 -6.57 10.84 9.75
C ALA A 120 -5.71 11.37 10.91
N LEU A 121 -4.89 10.51 11.53
CA LEU A 121 -3.94 10.93 12.56
C LEU A 121 -2.85 11.85 11.99
N GLY A 122 -2.39 11.61 10.76
CA GLY A 122 -1.46 12.47 10.04
C GLY A 122 -2.03 13.88 9.80
N ILE A 123 -3.29 13.96 9.38
CA ILE A 123 -4.00 15.23 9.19
C ILE A 123 -4.14 15.96 10.53
N LYS A 124 -4.54 15.25 11.61
CA LYS A 124 -4.61 15.81 12.97
C LYS A 124 -3.27 16.44 13.37
N LEU A 125 -2.15 15.74 13.17
CA LEU A 125 -0.80 16.25 13.44
C LEU A 125 -0.48 17.53 12.67
N THR A 126 -0.86 17.61 11.39
CA THR A 126 -0.63 18.81 10.58
C THR A 126 -1.48 20.01 10.97
N GLN A 127 -2.63 19.78 11.63
CA GLN A 127 -3.52 20.83 12.11
C GLN A 127 -3.11 21.35 13.51
N GLU A 128 -2.61 20.46 14.36
CA GLU A 128 -2.23 20.74 15.75
C GLU A 128 -0.81 21.30 15.90
N VAL A 129 0.14 20.79 15.11
CA VAL A 129 1.52 21.24 15.15
C VAL A 129 1.67 22.47 14.26
N ARG A 130 1.44 23.65 14.83
CA ARG A 130 1.70 24.95 14.19
C ARG A 130 3.01 25.50 14.71
N PHE A 131 4.01 25.65 13.85
CA PHE A 131 5.26 26.33 14.19
C PHE A 131 5.14 27.79 13.77
N GLY A 132 5.00 28.72 14.72
CA GLY A 132 4.96 30.16 14.41
C GLY A 132 3.77 30.61 13.55
N GLY A 133 2.66 29.87 13.58
CA GLY A 133 1.46 30.18 12.79
C GLY A 133 1.42 29.57 11.38
N THR A 134 2.48 28.91 10.93
CA THR A 134 2.52 28.20 9.64
C THR A 134 2.21 26.72 9.82
N SER A 135 1.46 26.16 8.87
CA SER A 135 1.09 24.74 8.86
C SER A 135 2.27 23.87 8.41
N LEU A 136 2.32 22.60 8.82
CA LEU A 136 3.33 21.64 8.31
C LEU A 136 3.27 21.44 6.78
N TYR A 137 2.19 21.88 6.12
CA TYR A 137 2.06 21.88 4.66
C TYR A 137 2.80 23.04 3.98
N GLU A 138 3.05 24.13 4.69
CA GLU A 138 3.73 25.33 4.18
C GLU A 138 5.26 25.25 4.35
N ILE A 139 5.74 24.33 5.19
CA ILE A 139 7.17 24.10 5.36
C ILE A 139 7.65 23.16 4.26
N SER A 140 8.27 23.73 3.22
CA SER A 140 8.77 23.02 2.03
C SER A 140 9.73 21.86 2.31
N THR A 141 10.35 21.81 3.49
CA THR A 141 11.26 20.74 3.92
C THR A 141 10.55 19.53 4.56
N ILE A 142 9.24 19.62 4.81
CA ILE A 142 8.46 18.63 5.58
C ILE A 142 7.20 18.21 4.80
N ASN A 143 6.69 19.06 3.91
CA ASN A 143 5.40 18.89 3.25
C ASN A 143 5.32 17.74 2.23
N PHE A 144 6.44 17.22 1.74
CA PHE A 144 6.43 16.16 0.72
C PHE A 144 5.79 14.86 1.23
N HIS A 145 6.06 14.44 2.47
CA HIS A 145 5.46 13.23 3.04
C HIS A 145 3.93 13.29 3.15
N PRO A 146 3.33 14.32 3.77
CA PRO A 146 1.88 14.40 3.87
C PRO A 146 1.20 14.64 2.51
N ILE A 147 1.80 15.42 1.60
CA ILE A 147 1.25 15.61 0.24
C ILE A 147 1.26 14.28 -0.54
N ILE A 148 2.40 13.59 -0.59
CA ILE A 148 2.50 12.28 -1.27
C ILE A 148 1.53 11.28 -0.62
N GLY A 149 1.42 11.26 0.71
CA GLY A 149 0.48 10.40 1.43
C GLY A 149 -0.98 10.65 1.02
N LEU A 150 -1.41 11.91 0.95
CA LEU A 150 -2.76 12.27 0.54
C LEU A 150 -3.03 11.92 -0.94
N VAL A 151 -2.07 12.13 -1.83
CA VAL A 151 -2.18 11.71 -3.24
C VAL A 151 -2.32 10.19 -3.33
N ILE A 152 -1.50 9.43 -2.60
CA ILE A 152 -1.62 7.98 -2.53
C ILE A 152 -3.01 7.60 -2.03
N LEU A 153 -3.49 8.20 -0.94
CA LEU A 153 -4.81 7.92 -0.37
C LEU A 153 -5.94 8.18 -1.37
N ALA A 154 -5.91 9.32 -2.08
CA ALA A 154 -6.91 9.68 -3.07
C ALA A 154 -6.97 8.66 -4.21
N ILE A 155 -5.82 8.21 -4.73
CA ILE A 155 -5.78 7.20 -5.78
C ILE A 155 -6.18 5.81 -5.23
N PHE A 156 -5.74 5.47 -4.01
CA PHE A 156 -6.06 4.19 -3.35
C PHE A 156 -7.57 4.06 -3.08
N PHE A 157 -8.27 5.15 -2.82
CA PHE A 157 -9.73 5.16 -2.60
C PHE A 157 -10.51 4.55 -3.76
N PHE A 158 -10.05 4.71 -5.00
CA PHE A 158 -10.68 4.13 -6.18
C PHE A 158 -10.30 2.67 -6.43
N GLN A 159 -9.28 2.14 -5.76
CA GLN A 159 -8.81 0.75 -5.97
C GLN A 159 -9.87 -0.32 -5.70
N PRO A 160 -10.68 -0.26 -4.62
CA PRO A 160 -11.74 -1.24 -4.38
C PRO A 160 -12.80 -1.25 -5.50
N ILE A 161 -13.14 -0.08 -6.03
CA ILE A 161 -14.09 0.06 -7.14
C ILE A 161 -13.52 -0.61 -8.40
N PHE A 162 -12.28 -0.30 -8.76
CA PHE A 162 -11.63 -0.93 -9.91
C PHE A 162 -11.43 -2.44 -9.71
N GLY A 163 -11.13 -2.89 -8.49
CA GLY A 163 -11.01 -4.29 -8.13
C GLY A 163 -12.32 -5.05 -8.31
N TYR A 164 -13.44 -4.46 -7.88
CA TYR A 164 -14.77 -5.04 -8.07
C TYR A 164 -15.16 -5.14 -9.55
N ILE A 165 -15.00 -4.05 -10.32
CA ILE A 165 -15.29 -4.04 -11.76
C ILE A 165 -14.43 -5.07 -12.49
N HIS A 166 -13.13 -5.12 -12.17
CA HIS A 166 -12.21 -6.12 -12.67
C HIS A 166 -12.72 -7.54 -12.37
N HIS A 167 -13.09 -7.84 -11.13
CA HIS A 167 -13.55 -9.18 -10.77
C HIS A 167 -14.79 -9.61 -11.55
N VAL A 168 -15.80 -8.75 -11.64
CA VAL A 168 -17.05 -9.02 -12.39
C VAL A 168 -16.76 -9.25 -13.87
N GLN A 169 -15.92 -8.41 -14.47
CA GLN A 169 -15.55 -8.55 -15.88
C GLN A 169 -14.70 -9.80 -16.14
N PHE A 170 -13.74 -10.11 -15.27
CA PHE A 170 -12.91 -11.29 -15.42
C PHE A 170 -13.74 -12.57 -15.30
N LYS A 171 -14.72 -12.61 -14.39
CA LYS A 171 -15.67 -13.72 -14.25
C LYS A 171 -16.57 -13.87 -15.50
N LYS A 172 -16.97 -12.76 -16.13
CA LYS A 172 -17.85 -12.76 -17.31
C LYS A 172 -17.12 -13.15 -18.60
N TYR A 173 -15.93 -12.63 -18.82
CA TYR A 173 -15.21 -12.74 -20.10
C TYR A 173 -14.06 -13.76 -20.08
N GLY A 174 -13.64 -14.25 -18.91
CA GLY A 174 -12.51 -15.18 -18.77
C GLY A 174 -11.14 -14.59 -19.12
N ALA A 175 -11.07 -13.31 -19.47
CA ALA A 175 -9.86 -12.62 -19.91
C ALA A 175 -9.69 -11.26 -19.21
N ARG A 176 -8.43 -10.82 -19.04
CA ARG A 176 -8.09 -9.51 -18.47
C ARG A 176 -8.63 -8.39 -19.37
N GLN A 177 -9.46 -7.52 -18.82
CA GLN A 177 -10.00 -6.35 -19.51
C GLN A 177 -9.17 -5.11 -19.17
N ILE A 178 -9.54 -3.95 -19.73
CA ILE A 178 -8.83 -2.69 -19.46
C ILE A 178 -8.80 -2.34 -17.96
N TRP A 179 -9.90 -2.57 -17.25
CA TRP A 179 -10.01 -2.37 -15.80
C TRP A 179 -9.10 -3.30 -14.99
N SER A 180 -8.83 -4.51 -15.49
CA SER A 180 -7.84 -5.42 -14.91
C SER A 180 -6.45 -4.80 -14.94
N HIS A 181 -6.05 -4.20 -16.06
CA HIS A 181 -4.74 -3.59 -16.23
C HIS A 181 -4.59 -2.35 -15.36
N ILE A 182 -5.61 -1.48 -15.34
CA ILE A 182 -5.65 -0.28 -14.50
C ILE A 182 -5.50 -0.65 -13.02
N HIS A 183 -6.31 -1.60 -12.53
CA HIS A 183 -6.24 -2.05 -11.14
C HIS A 183 -4.86 -2.62 -10.78
N LEU A 184 -4.32 -3.50 -11.64
CA LEU A 184 -3.03 -4.14 -11.40
C LEU A 184 -1.86 -3.15 -11.44
N ILE A 185 -1.82 -2.24 -12.42
CA ILE A 185 -0.73 -1.27 -12.58
C ILE A 185 -0.75 -0.27 -11.43
N ILE A 186 -1.92 0.30 -11.12
CA ILE A 186 -2.02 1.27 -10.02
C ILE A 186 -1.66 0.59 -8.68
N GLY A 187 -2.18 -0.60 -8.39
CA GLY A 187 -1.82 -1.31 -7.17
C GLY A 187 -0.32 -1.61 -7.06
N ARG A 188 0.33 -1.97 -8.18
CA ARG A 188 1.79 -2.22 -8.23
C ARG A 188 2.62 -0.95 -8.03
N LEU A 189 2.10 0.22 -8.38
CA LEU A 189 2.78 1.50 -8.16
C LEU A 189 2.53 2.06 -6.76
N LEU A 190 1.30 1.96 -6.24
CA LEU A 190 0.95 2.54 -4.94
C LEU A 190 1.61 1.84 -3.75
N ILE A 191 1.83 0.53 -3.80
CA ILE A 191 2.48 -0.20 -2.70
C ILE A 191 3.93 0.31 -2.48
N PRO A 192 4.82 0.30 -3.49
CA PRO A 192 6.16 0.87 -3.35
C PRO A 192 6.15 2.35 -2.98
N LEU A 193 5.29 3.16 -3.61
CA LEU A 193 5.19 4.58 -3.30
C LEU A 193 4.80 4.81 -1.83
N GLY A 194 3.90 4.01 -1.28
CA GLY A 194 3.54 4.08 0.14
C GLY A 194 4.67 3.65 1.07
N ILE A 195 5.45 2.62 0.70
CA ILE A 195 6.65 2.22 1.47
C ILE A 195 7.72 3.31 1.45
N ILE A 196 7.95 3.94 0.29
CA ILE A 196 8.88 5.08 0.17
C ILE A 196 8.36 6.25 1.01
N ASN A 197 7.06 6.55 0.93
CA ASN A 197 6.44 7.61 1.71
C ASN A 197 6.55 7.38 3.22
N GLY A 198 6.38 6.15 3.70
CA GLY A 198 6.57 5.80 5.11
C GLY A 198 8.03 6.00 5.56
N GLY A 199 9.00 5.66 4.70
CA GLY A 199 10.42 5.94 4.95
C GLY A 199 10.73 7.44 5.03
N LEU A 200 10.15 8.23 4.14
CA LEU A 200 10.21 9.70 4.17
C LEU A 200 9.60 10.27 5.47
N GLY A 201 8.49 9.70 5.95
CA GLY A 201 7.91 10.04 7.25
C GLY A 201 8.87 9.78 8.42
N LEU A 202 9.57 8.65 8.43
CA LEU A 202 10.59 8.33 9.45
C LEU A 202 11.81 9.26 9.38
N TYR A 203 12.17 9.72 8.19
CA TYR A 203 13.25 10.68 7.98
C TYR A 203 12.90 12.05 8.55
N ILE A 204 11.79 12.66 8.11
CA ILE A 204 11.33 13.98 8.57
C ILE A 204 11.05 13.98 10.08
N SER A 205 10.56 12.86 10.59
CA SER A 205 10.30 12.70 12.01
C SER A 205 11.57 12.47 12.86
N ASN A 206 12.77 12.58 12.30
CA ASN A 206 14.02 12.30 13.00
C ASN A 206 13.93 11.09 13.95
N SER A 207 13.25 10.02 13.50
CA SER A 207 12.90 8.91 14.38
C SER A 207 14.17 8.21 14.89
N PRO A 208 14.13 7.61 16.10
CA PRO A 208 15.25 6.84 16.62
C PRO A 208 15.74 5.79 15.62
N LYS A 209 17.05 5.50 15.64
CA LYS A 209 17.69 4.63 14.65
C LYS A 209 17.08 3.23 14.64
N GLU A 210 16.64 2.75 15.81
CA GLU A 210 15.99 1.47 16.04
C GLU A 210 14.73 1.33 15.19
N PHE A 211 13.86 2.36 15.16
CA PHE A 211 12.63 2.35 14.36
C PHE A 211 12.93 2.41 12.86
N LYS A 212 13.94 3.19 12.45
CA LYS A 212 14.38 3.27 11.04
C LYS A 212 14.91 1.92 10.55
N ILE A 213 15.71 1.24 11.38
CA ILE A 213 16.26 -0.09 11.09
C ILE A 213 15.14 -1.13 11.03
N ALA A 214 14.25 -1.17 12.03
CA ALA A 214 13.13 -2.10 12.05
C ALA A 214 12.23 -1.93 10.81
N TYR A 215 11.91 -0.69 10.45
CA TYR A 215 11.16 -0.39 9.23
C TYR A 215 11.87 -0.88 7.98
N ALA A 216 13.16 -0.59 7.84
CA ALA A 216 13.95 -1.01 6.68
C ALA A 216 14.00 -2.54 6.53
N ILE A 217 14.18 -3.27 7.63
CA ILE A 217 14.18 -4.74 7.63
C ILE A 217 12.81 -5.27 7.18
N LEU A 218 11.71 -4.77 7.77
CA LEU A 218 10.37 -5.20 7.39
C LEU A 218 10.06 -4.88 5.93
N ALA A 219 10.39 -3.66 5.47
CA ALA A 219 10.20 -3.23 4.09
C ALA A 219 10.99 -4.10 3.11
N ALA A 220 12.23 -4.45 3.45
CA ALA A 220 13.05 -5.36 2.64
C ALA A 220 12.45 -6.76 2.59
N VAL A 221 12.10 -7.37 3.74
CA VAL A 221 11.57 -8.74 3.80
C VAL A 221 10.26 -8.87 3.02
N PHE A 222 9.27 -8.04 3.33
CA PHE A 222 7.96 -8.12 2.67
C PHE A 222 7.99 -7.60 1.24
N GLY A 223 8.77 -6.55 0.96
CA GLY A 223 8.94 -6.00 -0.39
C GLY A 223 9.61 -7.00 -1.34
N ILE A 224 10.71 -7.63 -0.91
CA ILE A 224 11.40 -8.65 -1.71
C ILE A 224 10.50 -9.87 -1.90
N ALA A 225 9.85 -10.35 -0.84
CA ALA A 225 8.92 -11.47 -0.94
C ALA A 225 7.80 -11.19 -1.96
N TRP A 226 7.22 -9.99 -1.92
CA TRP A 226 6.18 -9.58 -2.87
C TRP A 226 6.70 -9.52 -4.31
N ILE A 227 7.86 -8.90 -4.55
CA ILE A 227 8.47 -8.82 -5.89
C ILE A 227 8.79 -10.23 -6.40
N PHE A 228 9.41 -11.06 -5.57
CA PHE A 228 9.80 -12.43 -5.91
C PHE A 228 8.59 -13.27 -6.32
N VAL A 229 7.53 -13.28 -5.52
CA VAL A 229 6.28 -13.99 -5.86
C VAL A 229 5.63 -13.39 -7.10
N ALA A 230 5.67 -12.06 -7.26
CA ALA A 230 5.10 -11.39 -8.43
C ALA A 230 5.79 -11.79 -9.74
N VAL A 231 7.12 -11.85 -9.76
CA VAL A 231 7.94 -12.22 -10.91
C VAL A 231 7.76 -13.70 -11.26
N ILE A 232 7.82 -14.59 -10.27
CA ILE A 232 7.62 -16.04 -10.50
C ILE A 232 6.22 -16.32 -11.04
N SER A 233 5.21 -15.69 -10.44
CA SER A 233 3.81 -15.87 -10.85
C SER A 233 3.57 -15.41 -12.29
N GLU A 234 4.15 -14.29 -12.72
CA GLU A 234 4.03 -13.83 -14.11
C GLU A 234 4.83 -14.74 -15.07
N SER A 235 6.04 -15.16 -14.70
CA SER A 235 6.87 -16.07 -15.50
C SER A 235 6.19 -17.43 -15.75
N ARG A 236 5.54 -18.00 -14.72
CA ARG A 236 4.76 -19.24 -14.86
C ARG A 236 3.57 -19.08 -15.80
N ARG A 237 2.94 -17.90 -15.84
CA ARG A 237 1.80 -17.59 -16.72
C ARG A 237 2.23 -17.40 -18.18
N SER A 238 3.38 -16.76 -18.42
CA SER A 238 3.95 -16.61 -19.77
C SER A 238 4.40 -17.93 -20.39
N ARG A 239 4.64 -18.97 -19.57
CA ARG A 239 4.99 -20.33 -20.02
C ARG A 239 3.77 -21.21 -20.34
N GLN A 240 2.54 -20.74 -20.13
CA GLN A 240 1.35 -21.46 -20.59
C GLN A 240 1.17 -21.25 -22.10
N PRO A 241 1.23 -22.31 -22.93
CA PRO A 241 1.17 -22.15 -24.38
C PRO A 241 -0.19 -21.57 -24.80
N ALA A 242 -0.14 -20.51 -25.62
CA ALA A 242 -1.30 -19.83 -26.21
C ALA A 242 -2.23 -20.75 -27.06
N VAL A 243 -1.81 -22.00 -27.28
CA VAL A 243 -2.48 -22.98 -28.12
C VAL A 243 -3.79 -23.48 -27.50
N VAL A 244 -3.87 -23.66 -26.17
CA VAL A 244 -5.06 -24.26 -25.52
C VAL A 244 -6.27 -23.33 -25.57
N VAL A 245 -6.08 -22.00 -25.46
CA VAL A 245 -7.18 -21.03 -25.45
C VAL A 245 -7.70 -20.73 -26.86
N VAL A 246 -6.83 -20.75 -27.87
CA VAL A 246 -7.22 -20.54 -29.27
C VAL A 246 -7.97 -21.75 -29.83
N GLU A 247 -7.59 -22.97 -29.44
CA GLU A 247 -8.23 -24.19 -29.91
C GLU A 247 -9.67 -24.31 -29.36
N GLU A 248 -9.89 -24.04 -28.07
CA GLU A 248 -11.24 -24.10 -27.47
C GLU A 248 -12.19 -23.05 -28.10
N HIS A 249 -11.71 -21.82 -28.29
CA HIS A 249 -12.52 -20.75 -28.89
C HIS A 249 -12.80 -21.02 -30.38
N LYS A 250 -11.87 -21.64 -31.12
CA LYS A 250 -12.09 -22.10 -32.50
C LYS A 250 -13.10 -23.25 -32.54
N LEU A 251 -13.03 -24.22 -31.62
CA LEU A 251 -13.95 -25.36 -31.57
C LEU A 251 -15.38 -24.92 -31.23
N VAL A 252 -15.57 -24.05 -30.23
CA VAL A 252 -16.90 -23.52 -29.87
C VAL A 252 -17.51 -22.70 -31.01
N ARG A 253 -16.71 -21.89 -31.71
CA ARG A 253 -17.18 -21.08 -32.84
C ARG A 253 -17.47 -21.93 -34.08
N ARG A 254 -16.71 -22.99 -34.33
CA ARG A 254 -16.93 -23.93 -35.43
C ARG A 254 -18.16 -24.82 -35.21
N SER A 255 -18.42 -25.24 -33.98
CA SER A 255 -19.64 -25.99 -33.62
C SER A 255 -20.91 -25.14 -33.75
N ARG A 256 -20.86 -23.85 -33.36
CA ARG A 256 -21.97 -22.91 -33.57
C ARG A 256 -22.24 -22.59 -35.06
N GLY A 257 -21.18 -22.47 -35.87
CA GLY A 257 -21.32 -22.27 -37.32
C GLY A 257 -21.91 -23.48 -38.05
N ARG A 258 -21.62 -24.71 -37.58
CA ARG A 258 -22.15 -25.95 -38.17
C ARG A 258 -23.62 -26.21 -37.84
N GLN A 259 -24.08 -25.88 -36.63
CA GLN A 259 -25.49 -26.08 -36.25
C GLN A 259 -26.47 -25.11 -36.93
N SER A 260 -26.00 -23.95 -37.39
CA SER A 260 -26.84 -22.97 -38.09
C SER A 260 -27.04 -23.26 -39.59
N GLY A 261 -26.34 -24.24 -40.16
CA GLY A 261 -26.34 -24.53 -41.61
C GLY A 261 -27.12 -25.78 -42.04
N SER A 262 -27.85 -26.44 -41.15
CA SER A 262 -28.45 -27.77 -41.39
C SER A 262 -29.99 -27.82 -41.31
N ARG A 263 -30.69 -26.74 -41.65
CA ARG A 263 -32.15 -26.77 -41.82
C ARG A 263 -32.55 -26.15 -43.14
N GLY A 264 -32.69 -26.97 -44.18
CA GLY A 264 -33.45 -26.61 -45.38
C GLY A 264 -33.00 -27.26 -46.69
N SER A 265 -33.44 -28.49 -46.97
CA SER A 265 -33.71 -29.01 -48.32
C SER A 265 -34.45 -30.36 -48.17
N SER A 266 -35.79 -30.37 -48.19
CA SER A 266 -36.66 -30.63 -49.35
C SER A 266 -36.72 -32.11 -49.75
N VAL A 267 -37.86 -32.77 -49.47
CA VAL A 267 -38.36 -33.89 -50.29
C VAL A 267 -39.86 -33.68 -50.49
N SER A 268 -40.22 -33.44 -51.73
CA SER A 268 -41.57 -33.38 -52.28
C SER A 268 -41.95 -34.78 -52.78
N ASP A 269 -43.05 -35.34 -52.27
CA ASP A 269 -43.63 -36.56 -52.82
C ASP A 269 -44.60 -36.24 -53.98
N PRO A 270 -44.57 -37.01 -55.09
CA PRO A 270 -45.46 -36.81 -56.22
C PRO A 270 -46.82 -37.52 -56.03
N LYS A 271 -47.84 -36.90 -56.60
CA LYS A 271 -49.21 -37.41 -56.74
C LYS A 271 -49.28 -38.68 -57.59
N ILE A 272 -50.04 -39.69 -57.14
CA ILE A 272 -51.08 -40.40 -57.90
C ILE A 272 -52.23 -40.70 -56.93
#